data_AF-A0A812RMA3-F1
#
_entry.id   AF-A0A812RMA3-F1
#
_cell.length_a   1.000
_cell.length_b   1.000
_cell.length_c   1.000
_cell.angle_alpha   90.00
_cell.angle_beta   90.00
_cell.angle_gamma   90.00
#
_symmetry.space_group_name_H-M   'P 1'
#
loop_
_entity.id
_entity.type
_entity.pdbx_description
1 polymer ?
#
loop_
_entity_poly.entity_id
_entity_poly.type
_entity_poly.pdbx_seq_one_letter_code
_entity_poly.pdbx_strand_id
1 'polypeptide(L)'
;TLGSLSMAALVWWSRWRSYPQTLGLEAQRHQLLAADTAADVQRCTAVGRGNVSASDFWAIASSVAEGYPVAYHKYLRLLALSLTGSLPTINAVGKKTWLARSCGNDWPKTGYTMVGFARLKNIAKLVLDVVSNGIQGDFAELGVWRGGSCVFAKALFDVLGETERGVHLFDVFAPLENYRGSQDFLAVDQKMVERSFDVFGVRDEGVQFHKGLFKDSLKKFAEESDSSKLAIAILRIDANFHDSYQDALYYMYDFIPVGGFVIFDDIMTHPAAMNAWKEFKQDQNLDETPIQIDKHSAYFQKKKAIKVDRSKMRPFTDANK
;
A
#
# COMPACT_ATOMS: atom_id res chain seq x y z
N THR A 1 14.53 -0.88 -47.96
CA THR A 1 15.95 -0.75 -47.53
C THR A 1 16.09 0.56 -46.78
N LEU A 2 16.55 0.48 -45.51
CA LEU A 2 17.05 1.54 -44.62
C LEU A 2 16.33 2.91 -44.57
N GLY A 3 15.90 3.29 -43.36
CA GLY A 3 16.07 4.66 -42.86
C GLY A 3 14.80 5.38 -42.41
N SER A 4 14.55 5.41 -41.10
CA SER A 4 14.08 6.62 -40.40
C SER A 4 14.10 6.41 -38.88
N LEU A 5 15.24 6.69 -38.26
CA LEU A 5 15.26 7.19 -36.89
C LEU A 5 14.54 8.55 -36.92
N SER A 6 13.40 8.69 -36.25
CA SER A 6 12.81 10.00 -36.06
C SER A 6 13.64 10.76 -35.00
N MET A 7 13.99 12.01 -35.31
CA MET A 7 14.79 12.93 -34.50
C MET A 7 14.30 13.17 -33.06
N ALA A 8 13.17 12.60 -32.64
CA ALA A 8 12.63 12.76 -31.29
C ALA A 8 13.44 12.00 -30.21
N ALA A 9 14.04 10.85 -30.55
CA ALA A 9 14.81 10.04 -29.59
C ALA A 9 16.19 10.65 -29.21
N LEU A 10 16.75 11.50 -30.07
CA LEU A 10 18.04 12.17 -29.83
C LEU A 10 17.91 13.43 -28.95
N VAL A 11 16.72 14.02 -28.84
CA VAL A 11 16.49 15.20 -27.99
C VAL A 11 16.32 14.80 -26.51
N TRP A 12 15.72 13.63 -26.23
CA TRP A 12 15.52 13.15 -24.86
C TRP A 12 16.84 12.72 -24.17
N TRP A 13 17.79 12.17 -24.94
CA TRP A 13 19.12 11.78 -24.43
C TRP A 13 20.00 12.97 -24.00
N SER A 14 19.71 14.19 -24.48
CA SER A 14 20.49 15.39 -24.15
C SER A 14 20.01 16.15 -22.88
N ARG A 15 18.79 15.88 -22.39
CA ARG A 15 18.22 16.58 -21.22
C ARG A 15 18.45 15.90 -19.87
N TRP A 16 18.87 14.63 -19.85
CA TRP A 16 19.24 13.93 -18.61
C TRP A 16 20.62 14.32 -18.06
N ARG A 17 21.38 15.13 -18.81
CA ARG A 17 22.74 15.58 -18.46
C ARG A 17 22.85 16.93 -17.76
N SER A 18 21.73 17.58 -17.44
CA SER A 18 21.73 18.97 -16.95
C SER A 18 20.88 19.17 -15.69
N TYR A 19 21.31 18.64 -14.55
CA TYR A 19 21.00 19.22 -13.25
C TYR A 19 22.26 19.18 -12.36
N PRO A 20 22.71 20.32 -11.80
CA PRO A 20 24.00 20.41 -11.13
C PRO A 20 23.93 19.83 -9.71
N GLN A 21 24.77 18.84 -9.41
CA GLN A 21 25.07 18.40 -8.05
C GLN A 21 26.29 19.18 -7.54
N THR A 22 26.07 20.10 -6.60
CA THR A 22 27.11 20.56 -5.69
C THR A 22 26.73 20.13 -4.29
N LEU A 23 27.47 19.15 -3.73
CA LEU A 23 28.13 19.22 -2.42
C LEU A 23 28.75 17.85 -2.09
N GLY A 24 30.06 17.87 -1.87
CA GLY A 24 30.95 16.73 -1.94
C GLY A 24 30.81 15.71 -0.82
N LEU A 25 30.80 14.44 -1.20
CA LEU A 25 31.00 13.26 -0.35
C LEU A 25 31.80 12.15 -1.07
N GLU A 26 32.52 12.45 -2.16
CA GLU A 26 33.19 11.42 -2.99
C GLU A 26 34.65 11.12 -2.60
N ALA A 27 35.27 11.88 -1.71
CA ALA A 27 36.69 11.68 -1.38
C ALA A 27 36.99 10.43 -0.52
N GLN A 28 35.97 9.76 0.06
CA GLN A 28 36.17 8.56 0.90
C GLN A 28 35.92 7.23 0.17
N ARG A 29 35.49 7.24 -1.10
CA ARG A 29 35.11 6.01 -1.81
C ARG A 29 36.27 5.28 -2.49
N HIS A 30 37.43 5.92 -2.64
CA HIS A 30 38.52 5.42 -3.48
C HIS A 30 39.57 4.51 -2.81
N GLN A 31 39.42 4.15 -1.53
CA GLN A 31 40.37 3.24 -0.86
C GLN A 31 39.90 1.79 -0.67
N LEU A 32 38.64 1.45 -1.00
CA LEU A 32 38.08 0.12 -0.73
C LEU A 32 37.85 -0.78 -1.96
N LEU A 33 38.29 -0.38 -3.16
CA LEU A 33 38.04 -1.15 -4.39
C LEU A 33 39.31 -1.61 -5.13
N ALA A 34 40.48 -1.58 -4.49
CA ALA A 34 41.72 -2.04 -5.09
C ALA A 34 42.15 -3.40 -4.54
N ALA A 35 41.32 -4.44 -4.71
CA ALA A 35 41.72 -5.83 -4.55
C ALA A 35 40.66 -6.80 -5.10
N ASP A 36 40.38 -6.76 -6.41
CA ASP A 36 39.74 -7.89 -7.08
C ASP A 36 40.44 -8.08 -8.43
N THR A 37 41.24 -9.14 -8.52
CA THR A 37 41.86 -9.57 -9.77
C THR A 37 40.83 -10.25 -10.66
N ALA A 38 41.06 -10.21 -11.98
CA ALA A 38 40.13 -10.64 -13.03
C ALA A 38 39.80 -12.16 -13.06
N ALA A 39 40.05 -12.91 -11.98
CA ALA A 39 39.82 -14.35 -11.88
C ALA A 39 38.64 -14.74 -10.95
N ASP A 40 38.13 -13.85 -10.09
CA ASP A 40 37.18 -14.25 -9.02
C ASP A 40 35.72 -13.82 -9.20
N VAL A 41 35.33 -13.28 -10.36
CA VAL A 41 33.90 -13.05 -10.66
C VAL A 41 33.34 -14.26 -11.42
N GLN A 42 33.21 -15.38 -10.72
CA GLN A 42 32.34 -16.47 -11.16
C GLN A 42 30.88 -15.97 -11.02
N ARG A 43 30.36 -15.38 -12.10
CA ARG A 43 28.94 -15.04 -12.22
C ARG A 43 28.13 -16.30 -11.92
N CYS A 44 27.05 -16.16 -11.14
CA CYS A 44 26.07 -17.22 -10.92
C CYS A 44 25.54 -17.77 -12.25
N THR A 45 26.16 -18.82 -12.79
CA THR A 45 25.63 -19.57 -13.92
C THR A 45 24.78 -20.71 -13.36
N ALA A 46 23.47 -20.51 -13.34
CA ALA A 46 22.54 -21.63 -13.21
C ALA A 46 22.63 -22.46 -14.49
N VAL A 47 23.15 -23.69 -14.38
CA VAL A 47 23.29 -24.60 -15.52
C VAL A 47 21.89 -24.90 -16.09
N GLY A 48 21.69 -24.61 -17.38
CA GLY A 48 20.50 -25.04 -18.13
C GLY A 48 19.42 -24.00 -18.42
N ARG A 49 19.61 -22.70 -18.12
CA ARG A 49 18.76 -21.63 -18.68
C ARG A 49 19.64 -20.52 -19.26
N GLY A 50 19.41 -20.18 -20.52
CA GLY A 50 20.18 -19.16 -21.24
C GLY A 50 20.15 -17.81 -20.52
N ASN A 51 21.22 -17.03 -20.68
CA ASN A 51 21.27 -15.65 -20.19
C ASN A 51 20.13 -14.85 -20.82
N VAL A 52 19.20 -14.36 -20.01
CA VAL A 52 18.18 -13.39 -20.43
C VAL A 52 18.89 -12.04 -20.56
N SER A 53 18.81 -11.41 -21.73
CA SER A 53 19.42 -10.09 -21.94
C SER A 53 18.68 -9.03 -21.10
N ALA A 54 19.30 -7.88 -20.85
CA ALA A 54 18.64 -6.80 -20.09
C ALA A 54 17.33 -6.34 -20.78
N SER A 55 17.31 -6.27 -22.11
CA SER A 55 16.10 -5.93 -22.87
C SER A 55 15.02 -7.00 -22.77
N ASP A 56 15.40 -8.28 -22.76
CA ASP A 56 14.44 -9.38 -22.61
C ASP A 56 13.90 -9.42 -21.18
N PHE A 57 14.75 -9.15 -20.18
CA PHE A 57 14.30 -9.01 -18.79
C PHE A 57 13.25 -7.91 -18.66
N TRP A 58 13.46 -6.75 -19.27
CA TRP A 58 12.49 -5.65 -19.26
C TRP A 58 11.21 -6.00 -20.03
N ALA A 59 11.32 -6.53 -21.25
CA ALA A 59 10.16 -6.92 -22.05
C ALA A 59 9.29 -8.00 -21.38
N ILE A 60 9.92 -8.92 -20.63
CA ILE A 60 9.23 -10.00 -19.95
C ILE A 60 8.75 -9.60 -18.54
N ALA A 61 9.50 -8.76 -17.82
CA ALA A 61 9.07 -8.21 -16.54
C ALA A 61 7.87 -7.26 -16.68
N SER A 62 7.67 -6.67 -17.87
CA SER A 62 6.50 -5.85 -18.20
C SER A 62 5.27 -6.65 -18.67
N SER A 63 5.39 -7.96 -18.87
CA SER A 63 4.28 -8.83 -19.26
C SER A 63 3.59 -9.40 -18.03
N VAL A 64 2.43 -8.82 -17.66
CA VAL A 64 1.59 -9.29 -16.54
C VAL A 64 1.08 -10.73 -16.77
N ALA A 65 0.96 -11.15 -18.03
CA ALA A 65 0.39 -12.45 -18.43
C ALA A 65 1.33 -13.65 -18.20
N GLU A 66 2.65 -13.43 -18.22
CA GLU A 66 3.64 -14.51 -18.03
C GLU A 66 4.51 -14.33 -16.77
N GLY A 67 4.08 -13.42 -15.88
CA GLY A 67 4.83 -12.90 -14.75
C GLY A 67 5.71 -13.93 -14.05
N TYR A 68 7.03 -13.70 -14.08
CA TYR A 68 8.05 -14.48 -13.38
C TYR A 68 7.67 -14.64 -11.89
N PRO A 69 7.03 -15.75 -11.47
CA PRO A 69 6.43 -15.83 -10.15
C PRO A 69 7.51 -15.73 -9.08
N VAL A 70 8.73 -16.16 -9.40
CA VAL A 70 9.87 -16.17 -8.49
C VAL A 70 10.44 -14.77 -8.24
N ALA A 71 10.57 -13.92 -9.26
CA ALA A 71 11.12 -12.56 -9.08
C ALA A 71 10.11 -11.67 -8.35
N TYR A 72 8.84 -11.73 -8.76
CA TYR A 72 7.73 -11.05 -8.09
C TYR A 72 7.61 -11.51 -6.62
N HIS A 73 7.56 -12.82 -6.35
CA HIS A 73 7.47 -13.31 -4.96
C HIS A 73 8.69 -12.93 -4.12
N LYS A 74 9.90 -12.90 -4.69
CA LYS A 74 11.11 -12.45 -3.99
C LYS A 74 11.05 -10.96 -3.66
N TYR A 75 10.62 -10.13 -4.62
CA TYR A 75 10.42 -8.70 -4.40
C TYR A 75 9.38 -8.45 -3.30
N LEU A 76 8.20 -9.05 -3.40
CA LEU A 76 7.15 -8.90 -2.39
C LEU A 76 7.58 -9.37 -1.01
N ARG A 77 8.32 -10.48 -0.94
CA ARG A 77 8.86 -10.97 0.33
C ARG A 77 9.85 -9.97 0.92
N LEU A 78 10.79 -9.46 0.12
CA LEU A 78 11.77 -8.48 0.57
C LEU A 78 11.08 -7.19 1.03
N LEU A 79 10.14 -6.69 0.24
CA LEU A 79 9.38 -5.49 0.55
C LEU A 79 8.56 -5.68 1.85
N ALA A 80 7.85 -6.79 2.00
CA ALA A 80 7.12 -7.11 3.23
C ALA A 80 8.06 -7.23 4.44
N LEU A 81 9.24 -7.85 4.29
CA LEU A 81 10.25 -7.92 5.35
C LEU A 81 10.76 -6.54 5.77
N SER A 82 10.98 -5.64 4.82
CA SER A 82 11.41 -4.27 5.08
C SER A 82 10.32 -3.46 5.78
N LEU A 83 9.09 -3.49 5.25
CA LEU A 83 7.96 -2.72 5.75
C LEU A 83 7.51 -3.17 7.14
N THR A 84 7.59 -4.47 7.44
CA THR A 84 7.29 -4.99 8.77
C THR A 84 8.46 -4.83 9.74
N GLY A 85 9.63 -4.32 9.31
CA GLY A 85 10.83 -4.20 10.16
C GLY A 85 11.47 -5.55 10.51
N SER A 86 11.12 -6.61 9.79
CA SER A 86 11.61 -7.97 10.00
C SER A 86 12.94 -8.26 9.31
N LEU A 87 13.31 -7.51 8.27
CA LEU A 87 14.54 -7.76 7.51
C LEU A 87 15.81 -7.90 8.38
N PRO A 88 16.13 -6.96 9.30
CA PRO A 88 17.33 -7.08 10.13
C PRO A 88 17.21 -8.13 11.24
N THR A 89 16.00 -8.61 11.53
CA THR A 89 15.71 -9.41 12.73
C THR A 89 15.24 -10.84 12.42
N ILE A 90 15.01 -11.19 11.15
CA ILE A 90 14.39 -12.46 10.74
C ILE A 90 15.09 -13.70 11.29
N ASN A 91 16.42 -13.66 11.43
CA ASN A 91 17.23 -14.76 11.96
C ASN A 91 17.57 -14.62 13.46
N ALA A 92 17.21 -13.49 14.08
CA ALA A 92 17.58 -13.13 15.45
C ALA A 92 16.40 -13.20 16.43
N VAL A 93 15.15 -13.24 15.94
CA VAL A 93 13.96 -13.28 16.80
C VAL A 93 13.48 -14.71 17.03
N GLY A 94 13.07 -15.00 18.26
CA GLY A 94 12.47 -16.30 18.59
C GLY A 94 11.14 -16.53 17.87
N LYS A 95 10.75 -17.81 17.74
CA LYS A 95 9.52 -18.27 17.06
C LYS A 95 8.27 -17.47 17.48
N LYS A 96 8.12 -17.16 18.77
CA LYS A 96 6.98 -16.40 19.30
C LYS A 96 6.88 -14.99 18.71
N THR A 97 8.01 -14.27 18.67
CA THR A 97 8.08 -12.91 18.11
C THR A 97 7.86 -12.93 16.59
N TRP A 98 8.44 -13.90 15.89
CA TRP A 98 8.18 -14.09 14.46
C TRP A 98 6.70 -14.34 14.16
N LEU A 99 6.04 -15.21 14.92
CA LEU A 99 4.61 -15.48 14.76
C LEU A 99 3.75 -14.26 15.06
N ALA A 100 4.11 -13.47 16.08
CA ALA A 100 3.42 -12.23 16.38
C ALA A 100 3.51 -11.27 15.19
N ARG A 101 4.72 -11.03 14.66
CA ARG A 101 4.92 -10.16 13.49
C ARG A 101 4.26 -10.68 12.22
N SER A 102 4.27 -12.00 12.02
CA SER A 102 3.64 -12.66 10.86
C SER A 102 2.15 -12.37 10.77
N CYS A 103 1.48 -12.24 11.92
CA CYS A 103 0.04 -11.98 12.01
C CYS A 103 -0.29 -10.54 12.44
N GLY A 104 0.71 -9.67 12.61
CA GLY A 104 0.54 -8.28 13.08
C GLY A 104 -0.04 -8.19 14.50
N ASN A 105 0.36 -9.12 15.38
CA ASN A 105 -0.05 -9.17 16.79
C ASN A 105 0.96 -8.47 17.71
N ASP A 106 1.81 -7.61 17.15
CA ASP A 106 2.80 -6.82 17.90
C ASP A 106 2.93 -5.41 17.32
N TRP A 107 3.51 -4.51 18.11
CA TRP A 107 3.83 -3.15 17.68
C TRP A 107 5.31 -3.05 17.34
N PRO A 108 5.65 -2.90 16.05
CA PRO A 108 7.04 -2.98 15.62
C PRO A 108 7.80 -1.70 15.97
N LYS A 109 8.89 -1.84 16.74
CA LYS A 109 9.79 -0.71 17.07
C LYS A 109 10.34 -0.06 15.80
N THR A 110 10.80 -0.88 14.86
CA THR A 110 11.28 -0.50 13.53
C THR A 110 10.35 -1.04 12.45
N GLY A 111 10.26 -0.36 11.31
CA GLY A 111 9.33 -0.70 10.23
C GLY A 111 8.25 0.36 10.06
N TYR A 112 7.47 0.17 9.00
CA TYR A 112 6.54 1.13 8.43
C TYR A 112 5.08 0.66 8.50
N THR A 113 4.83 -0.60 8.86
CA THR A 113 3.48 -1.12 9.11
C THR A 113 3.45 -2.14 10.25
N MET A 114 2.34 -2.20 10.97
CA MET A 114 2.08 -3.18 12.03
C MET A 114 1.12 -4.30 11.63
N VAL A 115 0.65 -4.29 10.38
CA VAL A 115 -0.38 -5.21 9.87
C VAL A 115 0.12 -6.64 9.67
N GLY A 116 1.44 -6.83 9.67
CA GLY A 116 2.07 -8.13 9.52
C GLY A 116 1.94 -8.75 8.12
N PHE A 117 2.52 -9.93 7.95
CA PHE A 117 2.65 -10.60 6.65
C PHE A 117 1.32 -11.13 6.11
N ALA A 118 0.44 -11.63 6.97
CA ALA A 118 -0.84 -12.18 6.56
C ALA A 118 -1.71 -11.13 5.85
N ARG A 119 -1.76 -9.91 6.39
CA ARG A 119 -2.55 -8.81 5.84
C ARG A 119 -1.88 -8.15 4.64
N LEU A 120 -0.55 -8.01 4.63
CA LEU A 120 0.16 -7.62 3.40
C LEU A 120 -0.06 -8.63 2.26
N LYS A 121 -0.05 -9.93 2.55
CA LYS A 121 -0.37 -10.97 1.56
C LYS A 121 -1.82 -10.84 1.05
N ASN A 122 -2.76 -10.46 1.91
CA ASN A 122 -4.12 -10.15 1.48
C ASN A 122 -4.14 -8.94 0.52
N ILE A 123 -3.46 -7.84 0.85
CA ILE A 123 -3.34 -6.68 -0.07
C ILE A 123 -2.77 -7.11 -1.42
N ALA A 124 -1.66 -7.87 -1.45
CA ALA A 124 -1.08 -8.37 -2.69
C ALA A 124 -2.06 -9.22 -3.51
N LYS A 125 -2.83 -10.10 -2.85
CA LYS A 125 -3.86 -10.92 -3.50
C LYS A 125 -4.94 -10.04 -4.14
N LEU A 126 -5.43 -9.05 -3.42
CA LEU A 126 -6.53 -8.19 -3.89
C LEU A 126 -6.07 -7.21 -4.97
N VAL A 127 -4.84 -6.68 -4.88
CA VAL A 127 -4.24 -5.88 -5.96
C VAL A 127 -4.11 -6.70 -7.23
N LEU A 128 -3.59 -7.93 -7.14
CA LEU A 128 -3.52 -8.81 -8.30
C LEU A 128 -4.92 -9.12 -8.88
N ASP A 129 -5.91 -9.33 -8.02
CA ASP A 129 -7.30 -9.60 -8.44
C ASP A 129 -7.90 -8.41 -9.20
N VAL A 130 -7.83 -7.19 -8.67
CA VAL A 130 -8.39 -6.01 -9.35
C VAL A 130 -7.68 -5.70 -10.66
N VAL A 131 -6.36 -5.90 -10.72
CA VAL A 131 -5.57 -5.70 -11.95
C VAL A 131 -5.92 -6.76 -12.99
N SER A 132 -5.90 -8.05 -12.60
CA SER A 132 -6.18 -9.15 -13.54
C SER A 132 -7.61 -9.12 -14.10
N ASN A 133 -8.58 -8.61 -13.33
CA ASN A 133 -9.97 -8.47 -13.75
C ASN A 133 -10.29 -7.10 -14.34
N GLY A 134 -9.30 -6.21 -14.53
CA GLY A 134 -9.49 -4.89 -15.13
C GLY A 134 -10.38 -3.94 -14.30
N ILE A 135 -10.53 -4.18 -13.00
CA ILE A 135 -11.33 -3.35 -12.10
C ILE A 135 -10.60 -2.03 -11.88
N GLN A 136 -11.16 -0.94 -12.36
CA GLN A 136 -10.54 0.39 -12.30
C GLN A 136 -10.52 0.97 -10.88
N GLY A 137 -9.54 1.84 -10.61
CA GLY A 137 -9.51 2.65 -9.39
C GLY A 137 -8.29 2.45 -8.49
N ASP A 138 -8.17 3.34 -7.54
CA ASP A 138 -7.00 3.48 -6.68
C ASP A 138 -7.09 2.59 -5.43
N PHE A 139 -6.04 2.61 -4.63
CA PHE A 139 -6.05 2.04 -3.27
C PHE A 139 -6.21 3.16 -2.24
N ALA A 140 -7.10 3.00 -1.28
CA ALA A 140 -7.24 3.94 -0.17
C ALA A 140 -7.11 3.24 1.18
N GLU A 141 -6.38 3.85 2.11
CA GLU A 141 -6.25 3.38 3.48
C GLU A 141 -6.63 4.47 4.48
N LEU A 142 -7.44 4.08 5.45
CA LEU A 142 -7.97 4.95 6.49
C LEU A 142 -7.37 4.50 7.82
N GLY A 143 -6.40 5.27 8.32
CA GLY A 143 -5.53 4.92 9.43
C GLY A 143 -4.28 4.23 8.89
N VAL A 144 -3.22 5.02 8.67
CA VAL A 144 -2.04 4.59 7.90
C VAL A 144 -0.81 4.42 8.79
N TRP A 145 -0.81 5.03 9.98
CA TRP A 145 0.36 5.06 10.87
C TRP A 145 1.62 5.56 10.13
N ARG A 146 2.61 4.68 9.91
CA ARG A 146 3.86 4.99 9.17
C ARG A 146 3.75 4.79 7.65
N GLY A 147 2.57 4.41 7.15
CA GLY A 147 2.21 4.32 5.73
C GLY A 147 2.67 3.07 5.00
N GLY A 148 3.20 2.07 5.69
CA GLY A 148 3.84 0.92 5.05
C GLY A 148 2.90 0.06 4.20
N SER A 149 1.62 -0.04 4.55
CA SER A 149 0.63 -0.75 3.75
C SER A 149 0.32 -0.01 2.44
N CYS A 150 0.21 1.32 2.46
CA CYS A 150 0.10 2.14 1.24
C CYS A 150 1.36 2.09 0.37
N VAL A 151 2.55 2.13 0.97
CA VAL A 151 3.81 1.91 0.23
C VAL A 151 3.79 0.56 -0.47
N PHE A 152 3.32 -0.48 0.23
CA PHE A 152 3.19 -1.82 -0.34
C PHE A 152 2.22 -1.86 -1.53
N ALA A 153 1.05 -1.23 -1.41
CA ALA A 153 0.06 -1.16 -2.48
C ALA A 153 0.59 -0.39 -3.71
N LYS A 154 1.22 0.78 -3.49
CA LYS A 154 1.81 1.56 -4.58
C LYS A 154 2.90 0.79 -5.32
N ALA A 155 3.82 0.18 -4.58
CA ALA A 155 4.87 -0.66 -5.13
C ALA A 155 4.34 -1.85 -5.94
N LEU A 156 3.20 -2.41 -5.55
CA LEU A 156 2.53 -3.48 -6.30
C LEU A 156 1.98 -2.98 -7.64
N PHE A 157 1.32 -1.83 -7.64
CA PHE A 157 0.85 -1.22 -8.90
C PHE A 157 2.02 -0.92 -9.84
N ASP A 158 3.11 -0.34 -9.34
CA ASP A 158 4.30 -0.02 -10.15
C ASP A 158 4.91 -1.26 -10.80
N VAL A 159 5.07 -2.35 -10.04
CA VAL A 159 5.64 -3.60 -10.56
C VAL A 159 4.71 -4.31 -11.54
N LEU A 160 3.40 -4.09 -11.42
CA LEU A 160 2.40 -4.60 -12.36
C LEU A 160 2.22 -3.68 -13.59
N GLY A 161 2.92 -2.55 -13.65
CA GLY A 161 2.79 -1.57 -14.74
C GLY A 161 1.53 -0.70 -14.67
N GLU A 162 0.82 -0.70 -13.54
CA GLU A 162 -0.41 0.07 -13.30
C GLU A 162 -0.07 1.47 -12.79
N THR A 163 0.76 2.21 -13.52
CA THR A 163 1.33 3.50 -13.09
C THR A 163 0.30 4.61 -12.90
N GLU A 164 -0.87 4.48 -13.51
CA GLU A 164 -1.98 5.44 -13.37
C GLU A 164 -2.76 5.27 -12.07
N ARG A 165 -2.57 4.17 -11.33
CA ARG A 165 -3.26 3.94 -10.05
C ARG A 165 -2.53 4.62 -8.91
N GLY A 166 -3.28 5.43 -8.17
CA GLY A 166 -2.81 6.13 -7.00
C GLY A 166 -3.00 5.37 -5.68
N VAL A 167 -2.52 6.00 -4.62
CA VAL A 167 -2.82 5.64 -3.24
C VAL A 167 -3.32 6.86 -2.46
N HIS A 168 -4.44 6.71 -1.75
CA HIS A 168 -5.03 7.74 -0.90
C HIS A 168 -4.83 7.39 0.58
N LEU A 169 -4.14 8.26 1.31
CA LEU A 169 -3.82 8.08 2.72
C LEU A 169 -4.65 9.02 3.58
N PHE A 170 -5.60 8.47 4.34
CA PHE A 170 -6.40 9.23 5.29
C PHE A 170 -5.91 8.98 6.71
N ASP A 171 -5.45 10.03 7.38
CA ASP A 171 -5.00 9.96 8.78
C ASP A 171 -5.03 11.36 9.41
N VAL A 172 -4.99 11.41 10.73
CA VAL A 172 -4.86 12.67 11.47
C VAL A 172 -3.46 13.25 11.32
N PHE A 173 -2.43 12.40 11.15
CA PHE A 173 -1.03 12.82 11.05
C PHE A 173 -0.58 13.76 12.18
N ALA A 174 -1.13 13.54 13.37
CA ALA A 174 -0.91 14.32 14.57
C ALA A 174 -1.28 13.48 15.81
N PRO A 175 -0.87 13.90 17.02
CA PRO A 175 -1.31 13.25 18.24
C PRO A 175 -2.82 13.33 18.45
N LEU A 176 -3.40 12.27 19.01
CA LEU A 176 -4.78 12.23 19.50
C LEU A 176 -4.83 11.93 21.00
N GLU A 177 -5.79 12.51 21.71
CA GLU A 177 -5.98 12.29 23.15
C GLU A 177 -6.35 10.83 23.46
N ASN A 178 -7.13 10.21 22.58
CA ASN A 178 -7.64 8.84 22.70
C ASN A 178 -6.58 7.74 22.44
N TYR A 179 -5.31 8.08 22.19
CA TYR A 179 -4.22 7.10 22.07
C TYR A 179 -3.83 6.43 23.41
N ARG A 180 -4.56 6.69 24.51
CA ARG A 180 -4.46 5.99 25.80
C ARG A 180 -3.02 5.82 26.31
N GLY A 181 -2.19 6.85 26.16
CA GLY A 181 -0.78 6.83 26.60
C GLY A 181 0.20 6.27 25.58
N SER A 182 -0.23 5.95 24.36
CA SER A 182 0.61 5.49 23.25
C SER A 182 0.86 6.58 22.20
N GLN A 183 0.64 7.86 22.55
CA GLN A 183 0.81 8.99 21.63
C GLN A 183 2.18 8.99 20.96
N ASP A 184 3.25 8.78 21.72
CA ASP A 184 4.63 8.79 21.21
C ASP A 184 4.91 7.74 20.13
N PHE A 185 4.07 6.70 20.05
CA PHE A 185 4.21 5.62 19.09
C PHE A 185 3.24 5.75 17.91
N LEU A 186 1.99 6.13 18.18
CA LEU A 186 0.91 6.17 17.18
C LEU A 186 0.83 7.51 16.44
N ALA A 187 1.26 8.61 17.05
CA ALA A 187 1.28 9.91 16.41
C ALA A 187 2.46 10.01 15.42
N VAL A 188 2.16 9.80 14.14
CA VAL A 188 3.14 9.92 13.06
C VAL A 188 2.80 11.14 12.22
N ASP A 189 3.76 12.05 12.06
CA ASP A 189 3.55 13.22 11.21
C ASP A 189 3.57 12.84 9.71
N GLN A 190 2.86 13.63 8.89
CA GLN A 190 2.77 13.38 7.46
C GLN A 190 4.15 13.38 6.77
N LYS A 191 5.10 14.22 7.21
CA LYS A 191 6.44 14.29 6.61
C LYS A 191 7.22 12.99 6.83
N MET A 192 7.01 12.31 7.96
CA MET A 192 7.59 11.01 8.24
C MET A 192 7.00 9.94 7.32
N VAL A 193 5.69 9.99 7.07
CA VAL A 193 5.04 9.07 6.12
C VAL A 193 5.53 9.31 4.69
N GLU A 194 5.61 10.57 4.26
CA GLU A 194 6.19 10.96 2.98
C GLU A 194 7.62 10.42 2.78
N ARG A 195 8.47 10.53 3.81
CA ARG A 195 9.83 9.95 3.80
C ARG A 195 9.81 8.43 3.64
N SER A 196 8.80 7.74 4.15
CA SER A 196 8.64 6.30 3.90
C SER A 196 8.50 6.04 2.40
N PHE A 197 7.65 6.79 1.68
CA PHE A 197 7.52 6.65 0.23
C PHE A 197 8.82 6.97 -0.51
N ASP A 198 9.55 8.00 -0.08
CA ASP A 198 10.87 8.35 -0.64
C ASP A 198 11.89 7.22 -0.47
N VAL A 199 11.96 6.59 0.72
CA VAL A 199 12.88 5.49 1.00
C VAL A 199 12.65 4.28 0.09
N PHE A 200 11.38 4.00 -0.23
CA PHE A 200 11.02 2.88 -1.11
C PHE A 200 10.95 3.27 -2.59
N GLY A 201 11.19 4.54 -2.93
CA GLY A 201 11.22 5.01 -4.32
C GLY A 201 9.86 4.98 -5.03
N VAL A 202 8.77 5.08 -4.28
CA VAL A 202 7.39 4.98 -4.80
C VAL A 202 6.59 6.28 -4.60
N ARG A 203 7.28 7.40 -4.38
CA ARG A 203 6.64 8.72 -4.26
C ARG A 203 6.48 9.35 -5.64
N ASP A 204 5.23 9.66 -6.00
CA ASP A 204 4.85 10.39 -7.20
C ASP A 204 3.52 11.16 -6.97
N GLU A 205 2.97 11.78 -8.01
CA GLU A 205 1.68 12.47 -7.97
C GLU A 205 0.47 11.58 -7.63
N GLY A 206 0.61 10.26 -7.80
CA GLY A 206 -0.41 9.27 -7.43
C GLY A 206 -0.52 9.07 -5.92
N VAL A 207 0.44 9.56 -5.12
CA VAL A 207 0.42 9.45 -3.65
C VAL A 207 -0.24 10.68 -3.04
N GLN A 208 -1.48 10.53 -2.55
CA GLN A 208 -2.28 11.64 -2.04
C GLN A 208 -2.54 11.51 -0.53
N PHE A 209 -2.27 12.58 0.22
CA PHE A 209 -2.46 12.64 1.67
C PHE A 209 -3.67 13.49 2.04
N HIS A 210 -4.54 12.94 2.89
CA HIS A 210 -5.80 13.52 3.32
C HIS A 210 -5.80 13.68 4.83
N LYS A 211 -5.24 14.81 5.30
CA LYS A 211 -5.05 15.09 6.71
C LYS A 211 -6.34 15.49 7.41
N GLY A 212 -6.67 14.81 8.51
CA GLY A 212 -7.75 15.17 9.42
C GLY A 212 -8.45 13.95 10.02
N LEU A 213 -9.35 14.21 10.98
CA LEU A 213 -10.29 13.19 11.46
C LEU A 213 -11.19 12.74 10.30
N PHE A 214 -11.59 11.48 10.27
CA PHE A 214 -12.39 10.94 9.16
C PHE A 214 -13.71 11.66 8.92
N LYS A 215 -14.39 12.09 9.99
CA LYS A 215 -15.61 12.93 9.90
C LYS A 215 -15.42 14.19 9.05
N ASP A 216 -14.20 14.71 8.99
CA ASP A 216 -13.85 15.93 8.26
C ASP A 216 -13.18 15.58 6.92
N SER A 217 -12.16 14.73 6.93
CA SER A 217 -11.34 14.43 5.74
C SER A 217 -12.07 13.57 4.71
N LEU A 218 -12.82 12.55 5.13
CA LEU A 218 -13.61 11.73 4.21
C LEU A 218 -14.84 12.47 3.68
N LYS A 219 -15.48 13.27 4.53
CA LYS A 219 -16.60 14.12 4.12
C LYS A 219 -16.12 15.09 3.03
N LYS A 220 -15.03 15.82 3.29
CA LYS A 220 -14.43 16.73 2.32
C LYS A 220 -14.08 16.01 1.02
N PHE A 221 -13.37 14.87 1.10
CA PHE A 221 -13.03 14.08 -0.08
C PHE A 221 -14.27 13.68 -0.89
N ALA A 222 -15.33 13.24 -0.21
CA ALA A 222 -16.57 12.82 -0.86
C ALA A 222 -17.42 13.96 -1.43
N GLU A 223 -17.23 15.20 -0.96
CA GLU A 223 -17.89 16.40 -1.47
C GLU A 223 -17.11 17.03 -2.64
N GLU A 224 -15.78 16.94 -2.63
CA GLU A 224 -14.90 17.48 -3.67
C GLU A 224 -14.66 16.49 -4.83
N SER A 225 -14.84 15.19 -4.60
CA SER A 225 -14.61 14.14 -5.59
C SER A 225 -15.91 13.61 -6.20
N ASP A 226 -15.87 13.29 -7.49
CA ASP A 226 -16.98 12.72 -8.24
C ASP A 226 -16.77 11.20 -8.40
N SER A 227 -17.61 10.39 -7.75
CA SER A 227 -17.53 8.92 -7.80
C SER A 227 -17.84 8.33 -9.18
N SER A 228 -18.27 9.14 -10.15
CA SER A 228 -18.38 8.72 -11.56
C SER A 228 -17.06 8.87 -12.34
N LYS A 229 -16.07 9.59 -11.77
CA LYS A 229 -14.76 9.88 -12.39
C LYS A 229 -13.60 9.29 -11.62
N LEU A 230 -13.74 9.17 -10.30
CA LEU A 230 -12.75 8.58 -9.41
C LEU A 230 -13.31 7.28 -8.84
N ALA A 231 -12.51 6.22 -8.89
CA ALA A 231 -12.83 4.93 -8.32
C ALA A 231 -11.76 4.53 -7.29
N ILE A 232 -12.18 3.87 -6.22
CA ILE A 232 -11.29 3.24 -5.24
C ILE A 232 -11.49 1.72 -5.36
N ALA A 233 -10.59 1.04 -6.08
CA ALA A 233 -10.67 -0.39 -6.31
C ALA A 233 -10.52 -1.20 -5.02
N ILE A 234 -9.73 -0.70 -4.06
CA ILE A 234 -9.51 -1.33 -2.76
C ILE A 234 -9.56 -0.27 -1.67
N LEU A 235 -10.53 -0.40 -0.76
CA LEU A 235 -10.67 0.43 0.44
C LEU A 235 -10.23 -0.38 1.67
N ARG A 236 -9.17 0.03 2.37
CA ARG A 236 -8.75 -0.55 3.65
C ARG A 236 -9.11 0.39 4.81
N ILE A 237 -9.85 -0.14 5.78
CA ILE A 237 -10.29 0.58 6.98
C ILE A 237 -9.58 -0.02 8.19
N ASP A 238 -8.77 0.78 8.87
CA ASP A 238 -7.91 0.41 10.01
C ASP A 238 -7.98 1.51 11.07
N ALA A 239 -9.02 1.43 11.88
CA ALA A 239 -9.52 2.60 12.59
C ALA A 239 -10.08 2.31 13.98
N ASN A 240 -10.20 1.05 14.39
CA ASN A 240 -10.67 0.56 15.70
C ASN A 240 -12.08 0.98 16.19
N PHE A 241 -12.54 2.18 15.87
CA PHE A 241 -13.71 2.84 16.45
C PHE A 241 -14.96 2.74 15.57
N HIS A 242 -16.12 2.69 16.20
CA HIS A 242 -17.42 2.64 15.50
C HIS A 242 -17.60 3.86 14.59
N ASP A 243 -17.50 5.08 15.15
CA ASP A 243 -17.70 6.33 14.41
C ASP A 243 -16.75 6.42 13.18
N SER A 244 -15.50 6.00 13.34
CA SER A 244 -14.52 5.96 12.25
C SER A 244 -14.90 4.98 11.13
N TYR A 245 -15.41 3.80 11.48
CA TYR A 245 -15.93 2.84 10.49
C TYR A 245 -17.21 3.33 9.82
N GLN A 246 -18.07 4.03 10.57
CA GLN A 246 -19.26 4.66 10.01
C GLN A 246 -18.87 5.71 8.97
N ASP A 247 -17.99 6.65 9.32
CA ASP A 247 -17.50 7.68 8.39
C ASP A 247 -16.89 7.03 7.13
N ALA A 248 -16.01 6.04 7.33
CA ALA A 248 -15.40 5.27 6.25
C ALA A 248 -16.42 4.69 5.26
N LEU A 249 -17.39 3.93 5.76
CA LEU A 249 -18.36 3.24 4.92
C LEU A 249 -19.31 4.22 4.23
N TYR A 250 -19.83 5.22 4.95
CA TYR A 250 -20.82 6.14 4.40
C TYR A 250 -20.27 7.16 3.41
N TYR A 251 -19.02 7.58 3.57
CA TYR A 251 -18.38 8.52 2.64
C TYR A 251 -17.69 7.82 1.47
N MET A 252 -17.08 6.64 1.67
CA MET A 252 -16.20 6.03 0.65
C MET A 252 -16.85 4.92 -0.18
N TYR A 253 -17.91 4.26 0.29
CA TYR A 253 -18.42 3.04 -0.39
C TYR A 253 -18.99 3.29 -1.80
N ASP A 254 -19.47 4.51 -2.09
CA ASP A 254 -19.90 4.92 -3.44
C ASP A 254 -18.75 4.96 -4.46
N PHE A 255 -17.51 5.18 -4.02
CA PHE A 255 -16.32 5.22 -4.89
C PHE A 255 -15.82 3.82 -5.27
N ILE A 256 -16.31 2.77 -4.60
CA ILE A 256 -15.87 1.40 -4.85
C ILE A 256 -16.64 0.83 -6.04
N PRO A 257 -15.98 0.41 -7.13
CA PRO A 257 -16.66 -0.24 -8.24
C PRO A 257 -17.14 -1.64 -7.86
N VAL A 258 -18.10 -2.18 -8.61
CA VAL A 258 -18.43 -3.62 -8.54
C VAL A 258 -17.18 -4.42 -8.89
N GLY A 259 -16.88 -5.46 -8.11
CA GLY A 259 -15.63 -6.22 -8.22
C GLY A 259 -14.48 -5.66 -7.38
N GLY A 260 -14.58 -4.41 -6.90
CA GLY A 260 -13.65 -3.83 -5.92
C GLY A 260 -13.83 -4.41 -4.52
N PHE A 261 -12.90 -4.10 -3.62
CA PHE A 261 -12.81 -4.72 -2.30
C PHE A 261 -12.86 -3.71 -1.16
N VAL A 262 -13.44 -4.15 -0.04
CA VAL A 262 -13.29 -3.50 1.26
C VAL A 262 -12.53 -4.46 2.18
N ILE A 263 -11.47 -3.97 2.81
CA ILE A 263 -10.69 -4.65 3.84
C ILE A 263 -10.99 -3.97 5.17
N PHE A 264 -11.34 -4.76 6.17
CA PHE A 264 -11.47 -4.32 7.56
C PHE A 264 -10.34 -4.92 8.39
N ASP A 265 -9.47 -4.08 8.95
CA ASP A 265 -8.33 -4.57 9.71
C ASP A 265 -8.74 -5.14 11.08
N ASP A 266 -9.77 -4.57 11.69
CA ASP A 266 -10.04 -4.75 13.12
C ASP A 266 -11.34 -5.51 13.41
N ILE A 267 -12.16 -5.78 12.39
CA ILE A 267 -13.57 -6.16 12.53
C ILE A 267 -13.81 -7.42 13.36
N MET A 268 -12.87 -8.37 13.38
CA MET A 268 -13.01 -9.62 14.12
C MET A 268 -12.69 -9.48 15.60
N THR A 269 -12.00 -8.41 16.00
CA THR A 269 -11.55 -8.20 17.39
C THR A 269 -12.08 -6.94 18.05
N HIS A 270 -12.63 -6.00 17.27
CA HIS A 270 -13.24 -4.77 17.76
C HIS A 270 -14.76 -4.81 17.52
N PRO A 271 -15.57 -5.11 18.56
CA PRO A 271 -17.03 -5.17 18.41
C PRO A 271 -17.64 -3.89 17.85
N ALA A 272 -17.04 -2.74 18.13
CA ALA A 272 -17.43 -1.43 17.58
C ALA A 272 -17.38 -1.40 16.04
N ALA A 273 -16.30 -1.91 15.44
CA ALA A 273 -16.15 -2.02 13.99
C ALA A 273 -17.18 -3.00 13.38
N MET A 274 -17.38 -4.16 14.03
CA MET A 274 -18.40 -5.14 13.60
C MET A 274 -19.82 -4.56 13.66
N ASN A 275 -20.13 -3.77 14.68
CA ASN A 275 -21.43 -3.12 14.82
C ASN A 275 -21.65 -2.09 13.71
N ALA A 276 -20.67 -1.23 13.44
CA ALA A 276 -20.74 -0.27 12.34
C ALA A 276 -20.97 -0.95 10.98
N TRP A 277 -20.29 -2.07 10.72
CA TRP A 277 -20.52 -2.86 9.50
C TRP A 277 -21.93 -3.46 9.44
N LYS A 278 -22.42 -4.06 10.53
CA LYS A 278 -23.78 -4.65 10.57
C LYS A 278 -24.86 -3.61 10.30
N GLU A 279 -24.71 -2.46 10.92
CA GLU A 279 -25.58 -1.31 10.75
C GLU A 279 -25.56 -0.80 9.31
N PHE A 280 -24.38 -0.52 8.75
CA PHE A 280 -24.24 -0.11 7.35
C PHE A 280 -24.83 -1.15 6.39
N LYS A 281 -24.55 -2.44 6.62
CA LYS A 281 -25.09 -3.56 5.81
C LYS A 281 -26.62 -3.56 5.82
N GLN A 282 -27.23 -3.39 6.99
CA GLN A 282 -28.68 -3.29 7.14
C GLN A 282 -29.25 -2.05 6.46
N ASP A 283 -28.62 -0.90 6.67
CA ASP A 283 -29.04 0.41 6.16
C ASP A 283 -29.02 0.43 4.63
N GLN A 284 -28.01 -0.20 4.02
CA GLN A 284 -27.80 -0.23 2.57
C GLN A 284 -28.31 -1.51 1.89
N ASN A 285 -28.99 -2.40 2.63
CA ASN A 285 -29.52 -3.68 2.16
C ASN A 285 -28.48 -4.53 1.43
N LEU A 286 -27.29 -4.65 2.02
CA LEU A 286 -26.16 -5.42 1.49
C LEU A 286 -26.22 -6.89 1.96
N ASP A 287 -25.73 -7.81 1.15
CA ASP A 287 -25.74 -9.25 1.44
C ASP A 287 -24.34 -9.82 1.71
N GLU A 288 -23.29 -9.06 1.42
CA GLU A 288 -21.90 -9.49 1.54
C GLU A 288 -21.52 -9.91 2.97
N THR A 289 -20.77 -11.00 3.07
CA THR A 289 -20.22 -11.49 4.34
C THR A 289 -18.70 -11.41 4.26
N PRO A 290 -18.04 -10.66 5.17
CA PRO A 290 -16.59 -10.58 5.20
C PRO A 290 -15.93 -11.96 5.34
N ILE A 291 -14.95 -12.22 4.49
CA ILE A 291 -14.09 -13.40 4.49
C ILE A 291 -12.90 -13.11 5.40
N GLN A 292 -12.73 -13.95 6.42
CA GLN A 292 -11.65 -13.81 7.39
C GLN A 292 -10.26 -13.94 6.76
N ILE A 293 -9.35 -13.03 7.12
CA ILE A 293 -7.93 -13.03 6.70
C ILE A 293 -7.09 -13.70 7.79
N ASP A 294 -7.25 -13.23 9.02
CA ASP A 294 -6.56 -13.72 10.21
C ASP A 294 -7.46 -13.55 11.45
N LYS A 295 -6.89 -13.49 12.66
CA LYS A 295 -7.69 -13.36 13.89
C LYS A 295 -8.37 -11.99 14.04
N HIS A 296 -7.89 -10.96 13.33
CA HIS A 296 -8.32 -9.56 13.47
C HIS A 296 -9.14 -9.09 12.28
N SER A 297 -8.75 -9.52 11.08
CA SER A 297 -9.17 -8.85 9.86
C SER A 297 -10.04 -9.71 8.96
N ALA A 298 -10.87 -9.07 8.16
CA ALA A 298 -11.67 -9.69 7.12
C ALA A 298 -11.84 -8.75 5.92
N TYR A 299 -12.21 -9.27 4.76
CA TYR A 299 -12.48 -8.47 3.56
C TYR A 299 -13.70 -8.98 2.81
N PHE A 300 -14.32 -8.17 1.97
CA PHE A 300 -15.32 -8.64 1.01
C PHE A 300 -15.18 -7.94 -0.33
N GLN A 301 -15.73 -8.57 -1.37
CA GLN A 301 -15.85 -8.00 -2.70
C GLN A 301 -17.24 -7.37 -2.87
N LYS A 302 -17.31 -6.13 -3.36
CA LYS A 302 -18.57 -5.46 -3.67
C LYS A 302 -19.24 -6.16 -4.86
N LYS A 303 -20.46 -6.67 -4.67
CA LYS A 303 -21.16 -7.46 -5.70
C LYS A 303 -22.13 -6.67 -6.55
N LYS A 304 -22.63 -5.56 -6.02
CA LYS A 304 -23.67 -4.76 -6.68
C LYS A 304 -23.41 -3.27 -6.55
N ALA A 305 -23.77 -2.55 -7.60
CA ALA A 305 -23.81 -1.10 -7.57
C ALA A 305 -25.00 -0.66 -6.72
N ILE A 306 -24.74 0.20 -5.73
CA ILE A 306 -25.76 0.87 -4.94
C ILE A 306 -25.37 2.33 -4.82
N LYS A 307 -26.35 3.17 -4.47
CA LYS A 307 -26.09 4.52 -3.98
C LYS A 307 -26.26 4.52 -2.47
N VAL A 308 -25.23 4.94 -1.74
CA VAL A 308 -25.29 5.01 -0.28
C VAL A 308 -26.30 6.07 0.17
N ASP A 309 -27.28 5.64 0.98
CA ASP A 309 -28.20 6.55 1.68
C ASP A 309 -27.54 7.10 2.95
N ARG A 310 -26.89 8.25 2.83
CA ARG A 310 -26.20 8.93 3.95
C ARG A 310 -27.16 9.48 5.01
N SER A 311 -28.47 9.56 4.76
CA SER A 311 -29.44 10.01 5.78
C SER A 311 -29.56 9.02 6.95
N LYS A 312 -29.07 7.78 6.77
CA LYS A 312 -29.04 6.72 7.78
C LYS A 312 -27.81 6.75 8.70
N MET A 313 -26.88 7.69 8.48
CA MET A 313 -25.75 7.87 9.39
C MET A 313 -26.26 8.20 10.79
N ARG A 314 -25.75 7.49 11.80
CA ARG A 314 -26.09 7.73 13.20
C ARG A 314 -25.30 8.95 13.71
N PRO A 315 -25.85 9.70 14.68
CA PRO A 315 -25.08 10.71 15.40
C PRO A 315 -23.82 10.09 16.02
N PHE A 316 -22.75 10.87 16.11
CA PHE A 316 -21.51 10.44 16.75
C PHE A 316 -21.77 9.96 18.19
N THR A 317 -21.27 8.77 18.51
CA THR A 317 -21.38 8.18 19.84
C THR A 317 -20.17 8.50 20.73
N ASP A 318 -19.16 9.13 20.11
CA ASP A 318 -18.13 9.94 20.74
C ASP A 318 -17.05 9.15 21.50
N ALA A 319 -16.27 8.39 20.72
CA ALA A 319 -14.96 7.90 21.15
C ALA A 319 -13.79 8.82 20.73
N ASN A 320 -14.04 9.89 19.97
CA ASN A 320 -13.03 10.73 19.31
C ASN A 320 -13.24 12.26 19.57
N LYS A 321 -13.77 12.61 20.73
CA LYS A 321 -13.92 13.99 21.22
C LYS A 321 -12.59 14.75 21.18
#